data_AF-A0A969CP77-F1
#
_entry.id   AF-A0A969CP77-F1
#
_cell.length_a   1.000
_cell.length_b   1.000
_cell.length_c   1.000
_cell.angle_alpha   90.00
_cell.angle_beta   90.00
_cell.angle_gamma   90.00
#
_symmetry.space_group_name_H-M   'P 1'
#
loop_
_entity.id
_entity.type
_entity.pdbx_description
1 polymer ?
#
loop_
_entity_poly.entity_id
_entity_poly.type
_entity_poly.pdbx_seq_one_letter_code
_entity_poly.pdbx_strand_id
1 'polypeptide(L)'
;MKSYSTQRTSVDNSLSSNSDQLKAWMKAVGISSLRSLSQLSGVSRRQIEKLRCGDTHQLSVDRALKLANALKISLSELLQLEAETRVPNPEAIQSEYQRLKDELAGLRSQLLQEFQTETLNILEPLLLQWPTAANAAQKNPTAPAVRLLPLLNPLAQLLQNWQIEPIGSVGQVVPYTPQIHQWAGETVPPEGNESVQISHIGYRQGDKLLYRAKVKVPVPQTL
;
A
#
# COMPACT_ATOMS: atom_id res chain seq x y z
N MET A 1 -30.62 -34.77 26.33
CA MET A 1 -30.50 -34.08 27.63
C MET A 1 -29.17 -33.34 27.66
N LYS A 2 -29.21 -32.03 27.96
CA LYS A 2 -28.15 -31.19 28.56
C LYS A 2 -26.90 -30.93 27.67
N SER A 3 -26.38 -29.72 27.46
CA SER A 3 -26.46 -28.46 28.22
C SER A 3 -26.16 -27.25 27.31
N TYR A 4 -27.01 -26.22 27.36
CA TYR A 4 -26.69 -24.84 27.00
C TYR A 4 -26.40 -24.09 28.31
N SER A 5 -25.14 -23.81 28.68
CA SER A 5 -24.85 -23.01 29.88
C SER A 5 -23.38 -22.53 30.00
N THR A 6 -22.93 -21.57 29.18
CA THR A 6 -21.67 -20.85 29.50
C THR A 6 -21.63 -19.36 29.09
N GLN A 7 -22.69 -18.79 28.53
CA GLN A 7 -22.70 -17.36 28.11
C GLN A 7 -23.51 -16.41 29.01
N ARG A 8 -24.18 -16.89 30.07
CA ARG A 8 -24.97 -16.04 30.97
C ARG A 8 -24.19 -15.40 32.13
N THR A 9 -23.12 -16.04 32.60
CA THR A 9 -22.45 -15.64 33.84
C THR A 9 -21.57 -14.39 33.71
N SER A 10 -21.02 -14.11 32.53
CA SER A 10 -20.17 -12.93 32.29
C SER A 10 -20.99 -11.65 32.02
N VAL A 11 -22.20 -11.77 31.47
CA VAL A 11 -23.11 -10.64 31.23
C VAL A 11 -23.79 -10.18 32.52
N ASP A 12 -24.16 -11.10 33.41
CA ASP A 12 -24.82 -10.76 34.68
C ASP A 12 -23.87 -10.01 35.64
N ASN A 13 -22.56 -10.29 35.59
CA ASN A 13 -21.58 -9.68 36.50
C ASN A 13 -21.21 -8.22 36.13
N SER A 14 -21.24 -7.87 34.84
CA SER A 14 -20.96 -6.51 34.35
C SER A 14 -22.15 -5.56 34.56
N LEU A 15 -23.38 -6.08 34.44
CA LEU A 15 -24.62 -5.34 34.74
C LEU A 15 -24.70 -4.93 36.22
N SER A 16 -24.23 -5.79 37.14
CA SER A 16 -24.12 -5.42 38.56
C SER A 16 -23.06 -4.33 38.79
N SER A 17 -21.87 -4.47 38.18
CA SER A 17 -20.75 -3.54 38.35
C SER A 17 -21.10 -2.10 37.91
N ASN A 18 -21.65 -1.94 36.71
CA ASN A 18 -22.06 -0.63 36.19
C ASN A 18 -23.16 0.03 37.03
N SER A 19 -24.07 -0.78 37.56
CA SER A 19 -25.13 -0.30 38.44
C SER A 19 -24.62 0.17 39.80
N ASP A 20 -23.57 -0.45 40.32
CA ASP A 20 -23.02 -0.14 41.64
C ASP A 20 -22.07 1.05 41.58
N GLN A 21 -21.31 1.19 40.50
CA GLN A 21 -20.47 2.35 40.25
C GLN A 21 -21.30 3.63 40.03
N LEU A 22 -22.41 3.56 39.29
CA LEU A 22 -23.35 4.68 39.14
C LEU A 22 -23.98 5.09 40.49
N LYS A 23 -24.38 4.13 41.33
CA LYS A 23 -24.90 4.41 42.68
C LYS A 23 -23.84 5.06 43.57
N ALA A 24 -22.59 4.65 43.48
CA ALA A 24 -21.49 5.24 44.24
C ALA A 24 -21.29 6.72 43.89
N TRP A 25 -21.31 7.06 42.60
CA TRP A 25 -21.24 8.46 42.13
C TRP A 25 -22.45 9.29 42.56
N MET A 26 -23.65 8.71 42.47
CA MET A 26 -24.86 9.39 42.96
C MET A 26 -24.79 9.67 44.47
N LYS A 27 -24.27 8.74 45.27
CA LYS A 27 -24.09 8.93 46.72
C LYS A 27 -23.05 10.01 47.03
N ALA A 28 -21.97 10.08 46.26
CA ALA A 28 -20.92 11.10 46.43
C ALA A 28 -21.43 12.53 46.19
N VAL A 29 -22.40 12.69 45.29
CA VAL A 29 -23.00 14.00 44.95
C VAL A 29 -24.29 14.28 45.76
N GLY A 30 -24.73 13.36 46.61
CA GLY A 30 -25.96 13.51 47.40
C GLY A 30 -27.25 13.32 46.60
N ILE A 31 -27.18 12.66 45.44
CA ILE A 31 -28.33 12.37 44.58
C ILE A 31 -28.99 11.07 45.06
N SER A 32 -30.15 11.19 45.69
CA SER A 32 -30.85 10.06 46.32
C SER A 32 -31.66 9.18 45.37
N SER A 33 -31.84 9.58 44.09
CA SER A 33 -32.66 8.81 43.14
C SER A 33 -32.30 9.05 41.67
N LEU A 34 -32.61 8.10 40.80
CA LEU A 34 -32.46 8.26 39.34
C LEU A 34 -33.37 9.37 38.79
N ARG A 35 -34.46 9.68 39.50
CA ARG A 35 -35.39 10.76 39.15
C ARG A 35 -34.75 12.12 39.38
N SER A 36 -34.07 12.31 40.50
CA SER A 36 -33.31 13.53 40.77
C SER A 36 -32.11 13.67 39.83
N LEU A 37 -31.44 12.55 39.49
CA LEU A 37 -30.37 12.57 38.46
C LEU A 37 -30.90 13.00 37.08
N SER A 38 -32.04 12.47 36.65
CA SER A 38 -32.69 12.86 35.39
C SER A 38 -33.07 14.35 35.37
N GLN A 39 -33.58 14.86 36.50
CA GLN A 39 -33.99 16.25 36.63
C GLN A 39 -32.81 17.22 36.68
N LEU A 40 -31.69 16.84 37.31
CA LEU A 40 -30.46 17.63 37.38
C LEU A 40 -29.65 17.61 36.07
N SER A 41 -29.60 16.48 35.38
CA SER A 41 -28.85 16.33 34.13
C SER A 41 -29.65 16.70 32.87
N GLY A 42 -30.98 16.79 32.96
CA GLY A 42 -31.84 16.96 31.79
C GLY A 42 -31.83 15.76 30.82
N VAL A 43 -31.26 14.62 31.25
CA VAL A 43 -31.24 13.37 30.47
C VAL A 43 -32.40 12.48 30.89
N SER A 44 -33.05 11.84 29.91
CA SER A 44 -34.22 11.02 30.17
C SER A 44 -33.88 9.80 31.04
N ARG A 45 -34.78 9.44 31.95
CA ARG A 45 -34.62 8.27 32.83
C ARG A 45 -34.32 6.97 32.06
N ARG A 46 -34.95 6.79 30.90
CA ARG A 46 -34.75 5.61 30.04
C ARG A 46 -33.30 5.52 29.52
N GLN A 47 -32.64 6.65 29.31
CA GLN A 47 -31.23 6.69 28.89
C GLN A 47 -30.28 6.41 30.05
N ILE A 48 -30.60 6.89 31.25
CA ILE A 48 -29.85 6.56 32.47
C ILE A 48 -29.99 5.07 32.81
N GLU A 49 -31.17 4.48 32.61
CA GLU A 49 -31.38 3.04 32.76
C GLU A 49 -30.64 2.22 31.69
N LYS A 50 -30.55 2.71 30.46
CA LYS A 50 -29.73 2.08 29.41
C LYS A 50 -28.23 2.12 29.73
N LEU A 51 -27.73 3.24 30.26
CA LEU A 51 -26.37 3.35 30.77
C LEU A 51 -26.10 2.32 31.88
N ARG A 52 -27.05 2.18 32.80
CA ARG A 52 -26.97 1.17 33.86
C ARG A 52 -26.92 -0.26 33.32
N CYS A 53 -27.58 -0.53 32.19
CA CYS A 53 -27.60 -1.83 31.55
C CYS A 53 -26.47 -2.04 30.51
N GLY A 54 -25.51 -1.12 30.38
CA GLY A 54 -24.41 -1.23 29.42
C GLY A 54 -24.78 -1.01 27.94
N ASP A 55 -26.04 -0.65 27.64
CA ASP A 55 -26.55 -0.41 26.28
C ASP A 55 -26.40 1.06 25.89
N THR A 56 -25.15 1.50 25.70
CA THR A 56 -24.83 2.93 25.59
C THR A 56 -24.65 3.45 24.16
N HIS A 57 -24.76 2.57 23.14
CA HIS A 57 -24.62 2.89 21.71
C HIS A 57 -25.52 4.03 21.18
N GLN A 58 -26.41 4.58 22.00
CA GLN A 58 -27.35 5.66 21.66
C GLN A 58 -27.18 6.92 22.51
N LEU A 59 -26.16 7.01 23.38
CA LEU A 59 -25.92 8.22 24.16
C LEU A 59 -25.09 9.22 23.33
N SER A 60 -25.72 10.31 22.90
CA SER A 60 -25.01 11.42 22.25
C SER A 60 -24.01 12.05 23.23
N VAL A 61 -22.84 12.48 22.74
CA VAL A 61 -21.78 13.14 23.54
C VAL A 61 -22.30 14.29 24.40
N ASP A 62 -23.26 15.08 23.88
CA ASP A 62 -23.93 16.15 24.63
C ASP A 62 -24.66 15.66 25.90
N ARG A 63 -25.29 14.48 25.84
CA ARG A 63 -25.97 13.86 26.99
C ARG A 63 -24.98 13.24 27.97
N ALA A 64 -23.87 12.70 27.46
CA ALA A 64 -22.77 12.21 28.29
C ALA A 64 -22.16 13.35 29.12
N LEU A 65 -21.92 14.50 28.49
CA LEU A 65 -21.41 15.71 29.15
C LEU A 65 -22.38 16.24 30.21
N LYS A 66 -23.69 16.27 29.92
CA LYS A 66 -24.72 16.67 30.89
C LYS A 66 -24.77 15.75 32.12
N LEU A 67 -24.59 14.45 31.93
CA LEU A 67 -24.51 13.49 33.03
C LEU A 67 -23.21 13.60 33.82
N ALA A 68 -22.06 13.75 33.14
CA ALA A 68 -20.76 13.95 33.77
C ALA A 68 -20.77 15.22 34.65
N ASN A 69 -21.35 16.31 34.14
CA ASN A 69 -21.52 17.57 34.88
C ASN A 69 -22.45 17.41 36.09
N ALA A 70 -23.58 16.71 35.94
CA ALA A 70 -24.51 16.48 37.04
C ALA A 70 -23.92 15.56 38.13
N LEU A 71 -23.07 14.61 37.75
CA LEU A 71 -22.35 13.70 38.65
C LEU A 71 -21.01 14.26 39.13
N LYS A 72 -20.60 15.45 38.68
CA LYS A 72 -19.31 16.08 38.99
C LYS A 72 -18.11 15.16 38.74
N ILE A 73 -18.17 14.32 37.71
CA ILE A 73 -17.09 13.43 37.27
C ILE A 73 -16.59 13.86 35.89
N SER A 74 -15.39 13.41 35.53
CA SER A 74 -14.87 13.63 34.19
C SER A 74 -15.62 12.80 33.14
N LEU A 75 -15.70 13.30 31.90
CA LEU A 75 -16.27 12.54 30.79
C LEU A 75 -15.53 11.20 30.59
N SER A 76 -14.21 11.18 30.81
CA SER A 76 -13.37 9.97 30.76
C SER A 76 -13.80 8.91 31.77
N GLU A 77 -14.09 9.29 33.02
CA GLU A 77 -14.57 8.35 34.05
C GLU A 77 -15.96 7.79 33.70
N LEU A 78 -16.83 8.62 33.10
CA LEU A 78 -18.13 8.17 32.63
C LEU A 78 -18.02 7.20 31.44
N LEU A 79 -17.08 7.42 30.52
CA LEU A 79 -16.83 6.55 29.36
C LEU A 79 -16.09 5.25 29.73
N GLN A 80 -15.38 5.21 30.86
CA GLN A 80 -14.79 3.96 31.37
C GLN A 80 -15.84 2.91 31.74
N LEU A 81 -17.05 3.36 32.11
CA LEU A 81 -18.22 2.49 32.31
C LEU A 81 -18.64 1.74 31.01
N GLU A 82 -18.29 2.31 29.85
CA GLU A 82 -18.51 1.72 28.53
C GLU A 82 -17.33 0.83 28.09
N ALA A 83 -16.11 1.23 28.46
CA ALA A 83 -14.88 0.63 27.95
C ALA A 83 -14.69 -0.86 28.35
N GLU A 84 -15.23 -1.30 29.48
CA GLU A 84 -15.17 -2.71 29.89
C GLU A 84 -15.87 -3.67 28.92
N THR A 85 -16.77 -3.16 28.06
CA THR A 85 -17.49 -4.00 27.08
C THR A 85 -16.79 -4.14 25.73
N ARG A 86 -15.68 -3.44 25.46
CA ARG A 86 -15.05 -3.52 24.14
C ARG A 86 -13.60 -3.07 24.07
N VAL A 87 -12.74 -3.52 25.00
CA VAL A 87 -11.31 -3.55 24.71
C VAL A 87 -11.06 -4.82 23.89
N PRO A 88 -10.82 -4.74 22.56
CA PRO A 88 -10.37 -5.92 21.83
C PRO A 88 -9.09 -6.42 22.49
N ASN A 89 -9.02 -7.73 22.78
CA ASN A 89 -7.87 -8.32 23.46
C ASN A 89 -6.59 -7.91 22.71
N PRO A 90 -5.68 -7.12 23.32
CA PRO A 90 -4.49 -6.61 22.66
C PRO A 90 -3.61 -7.75 22.13
N GLU A 91 -3.61 -8.91 22.79
CA GLU A 91 -2.89 -10.10 22.34
C GLU A 91 -3.47 -10.69 21.04
N ALA A 92 -4.80 -10.64 20.87
CA ALA A 92 -5.46 -11.11 19.66
C ALA A 92 -5.19 -10.18 18.47
N ILE A 93 -5.09 -8.86 18.70
CA ILE A 93 -4.69 -7.91 17.65
C ILE A 93 -3.22 -8.12 17.26
N GLN A 94 -2.34 -8.34 18.23
CA GLN A 94 -0.92 -8.57 17.97
C GLN A 94 -0.69 -9.87 17.18
N SER A 95 -1.41 -10.95 17.50
CA SER A 95 -1.30 -12.21 16.77
C SER A 95 -1.80 -12.10 15.33
N GLU A 96 -2.93 -11.43 15.10
CA GLU A 96 -3.45 -11.17 13.74
C GLU A 96 -2.50 -10.28 12.94
N TYR A 97 -1.92 -9.25 13.56
CA TYR A 97 -0.92 -8.41 12.91
C TYR A 97 0.34 -9.19 12.51
N GLN A 98 0.82 -10.08 13.40
CA GLN A 98 1.98 -10.92 13.11
C GLN A 98 1.67 -11.90 11.98
N ARG A 99 0.50 -12.54 12.02
CA ARG A 99 0.04 -13.43 10.95
C ARG A 99 0.00 -12.71 9.60
N LEU A 100 -0.56 -11.50 9.53
CA LEU A 100 -0.64 -10.72 8.30
C LEU A 100 0.74 -10.33 7.77
N LYS A 101 1.69 -10.02 8.66
CA LYS A 101 3.08 -9.77 8.28
C LYS A 101 3.72 -11.00 7.64
N ASP A 102 3.54 -12.16 8.25
CA ASP A 102 4.12 -13.41 7.76
C ASP A 102 3.50 -13.80 6.41
N GLU A 103 2.19 -13.59 6.23
CA GLU A 103 1.50 -13.77 4.95
C GLU A 103 2.04 -12.83 3.87
N LEU A 104 2.23 -11.54 4.17
CA LEU A 104 2.83 -10.58 3.23
C LEU A 104 4.26 -10.96 2.84
N ALA A 105 5.04 -11.48 3.79
CA ALA A 105 6.39 -11.96 3.51
C ALA A 105 6.36 -13.18 2.57
N GLY A 106 5.43 -14.12 2.81
CA GLY A 106 5.19 -15.27 1.94
C GLY A 106 4.82 -14.87 0.52
N LEU A 107 3.83 -13.98 0.37
CA LEU A 107 3.39 -13.47 -0.94
C LEU A 107 4.53 -12.76 -1.70
N ARG A 108 5.35 -11.97 -1.01
CA ARG A 108 6.53 -11.32 -1.63
C ARG A 108 7.55 -12.34 -2.14
N SER A 109 7.81 -13.38 -1.36
CA SER A 109 8.73 -14.44 -1.76
C SER A 109 8.23 -15.18 -3.00
N GLN A 110 6.93 -15.51 -3.03
CA GLN A 110 6.29 -16.15 -4.18
C GLN A 110 6.37 -15.27 -5.43
N LEU A 111 6.03 -13.98 -5.33
CA LEU A 111 6.10 -13.06 -6.46
C LEU A 111 7.53 -12.94 -7.03
N LEU A 112 8.55 -12.94 -6.16
CA LEU A 112 9.94 -12.92 -6.61
C LEU A 112 10.35 -14.22 -7.33
N GLN A 113 9.89 -15.37 -6.85
CA GLN A 113 10.14 -16.65 -7.50
C GLN A 113 9.44 -16.76 -8.85
N GLU A 114 8.20 -16.31 -8.93
CA GLU A 114 7.43 -16.23 -10.18
C GLU A 114 8.12 -15.33 -11.18
N PHE A 115 8.48 -14.10 -10.76
CA PHE A 115 9.23 -13.16 -11.60
C PHE A 115 10.55 -13.74 -12.12
N GLN A 116 11.32 -14.41 -11.25
CA GLN A 116 12.58 -15.05 -11.66
C GLN A 116 12.33 -16.15 -12.68
N THR A 117 11.33 -16.99 -12.45
CA THR A 117 10.98 -18.11 -13.32
C THR A 117 10.51 -17.62 -14.69
N GLU A 118 9.61 -16.63 -14.73
CA GLU A 118 9.14 -16.02 -15.98
C GLU A 118 10.28 -15.38 -16.77
N THR A 119 11.16 -14.65 -16.09
CA THR A 119 12.34 -14.04 -16.72
C THR A 119 13.28 -15.09 -17.30
N LEU A 120 13.54 -16.18 -16.55
CA LEU A 120 14.38 -17.27 -17.01
C LEU A 120 13.77 -18.01 -18.20
N ASN A 121 12.46 -18.25 -18.20
CA ASN A 121 11.79 -18.91 -19.33
C ASN A 121 11.90 -18.10 -20.62
N ILE A 122 11.78 -16.76 -20.53
CA ILE A 122 11.97 -15.88 -21.69
C ILE A 122 13.43 -15.93 -22.15
N LEU A 123 14.38 -15.83 -21.22
CA LEU A 123 15.81 -15.77 -21.54
C LEU A 123 16.46 -17.14 -21.84
N GLU A 124 15.79 -18.25 -21.59
CA GLU A 124 16.32 -19.61 -21.74
C GLU A 124 16.95 -19.84 -23.13
N PRO A 125 16.32 -19.47 -24.26
CA PRO A 125 16.93 -19.67 -25.57
C PRO A 125 18.24 -18.90 -25.73
N LEU A 126 18.32 -17.67 -25.21
CA LEU A 126 19.55 -16.87 -25.23
C LEU A 126 20.64 -17.54 -24.38
N LEU A 127 20.31 -17.98 -23.17
CA LEU A 127 21.26 -18.60 -22.25
C LEU A 127 21.84 -19.91 -22.80
N LEU A 128 21.01 -20.74 -23.47
CA LEU A 128 21.45 -21.99 -24.08
C LEU A 128 22.29 -21.77 -25.34
N GLN A 129 21.94 -20.78 -26.17
CA GLN A 129 22.57 -20.59 -27.48
C GLN A 129 23.78 -19.65 -27.46
N TRP A 130 23.86 -18.74 -26.48
CA TRP A 130 24.94 -17.76 -26.38
C TRP A 130 26.35 -18.38 -26.33
N PRO A 131 26.63 -19.43 -25.52
CA PRO A 131 27.97 -20.03 -25.47
C PRO A 131 28.40 -20.62 -26.82
N THR A 132 27.47 -21.26 -27.53
CA THR A 132 27.71 -21.86 -28.85
C THR A 132 27.98 -20.78 -29.90
N ALA A 133 27.17 -19.71 -29.90
CA ALA A 133 27.35 -18.58 -30.80
C ALA A 133 28.68 -17.84 -30.55
N ALA A 134 29.05 -17.63 -29.28
CA ALA A 134 30.31 -17.01 -28.89
C ALA A 134 31.51 -17.86 -29.36
N ASN A 135 31.48 -19.18 -29.15
CA ASN A 135 32.52 -20.08 -29.65
C ASN A 135 32.65 -20.03 -31.18
N ALA A 136 31.52 -20.03 -31.89
CA ALA A 136 31.49 -19.95 -33.35
C ALA A 136 32.04 -18.61 -33.86
N ALA A 137 31.71 -17.50 -33.22
CA ALA A 137 32.22 -16.17 -33.58
C ALA A 137 33.73 -16.03 -33.34
N GLN A 138 34.26 -16.63 -32.27
CA GLN A 138 35.71 -16.65 -32.02
C GLN A 138 36.46 -17.49 -33.06
N LYS A 139 35.90 -18.64 -33.46
CA LYS A 139 36.50 -19.51 -34.50
C LYS A 139 36.38 -18.93 -35.90
N ASN A 140 35.38 -18.10 -36.16
CA ASN A 140 35.20 -17.41 -37.43
C ASN A 140 34.94 -15.91 -37.21
N PRO A 141 36.01 -15.11 -37.04
CA PRO A 141 35.90 -13.66 -36.84
C PRO A 141 35.31 -12.92 -38.04
N THR A 142 35.32 -13.52 -39.22
CA THR A 142 34.76 -12.93 -40.46
C THR A 142 33.27 -13.23 -40.65
N ALA A 143 32.66 -13.99 -39.74
CA ALA A 143 31.23 -14.31 -39.81
C ALA A 143 30.38 -13.02 -39.72
N PRO A 144 29.32 -12.88 -40.55
CA PRO A 144 28.47 -11.69 -40.49
C PRO A 144 27.77 -11.54 -39.14
N ALA A 145 27.94 -10.39 -38.48
CA ALA A 145 27.33 -10.08 -37.18
C ALA A 145 25.80 -10.16 -37.19
N VAL A 146 25.17 -9.97 -38.35
CA VAL A 146 23.71 -10.12 -38.56
C VAL A 146 23.21 -11.50 -38.07
N ARG A 147 24.05 -12.54 -38.13
CA ARG A 147 23.70 -13.88 -37.63
C ARG A 147 23.48 -13.95 -36.12
N LEU A 148 23.97 -12.97 -35.36
CA LEU A 148 23.79 -12.90 -33.90
C LEU A 148 22.48 -12.20 -33.52
N LEU A 149 21.86 -11.41 -34.41
CA LEU A 149 20.65 -10.66 -34.09
C LEU A 149 19.48 -11.53 -33.60
N PRO A 150 19.17 -12.69 -34.21
CA PRO A 150 18.07 -13.53 -33.75
C PRO A 150 18.25 -14.05 -32.31
N LEU A 151 19.50 -14.20 -31.85
CA LEU A 151 19.79 -14.63 -30.48
C LEU A 151 19.35 -13.59 -29.45
N LEU A 152 19.25 -12.33 -29.83
CA LEU A 152 18.83 -11.22 -28.96
C LEU A 152 17.30 -11.03 -28.94
N ASN A 153 16.53 -11.81 -29.72
CA ASN A 153 15.07 -11.74 -29.71
C ASN A 153 14.44 -11.93 -28.31
N PRO A 154 14.93 -12.85 -27.45
CA PRO A 154 14.47 -12.95 -26.06
C PRO A 154 14.57 -11.65 -25.27
N LEU A 155 15.63 -10.86 -25.50
CA LEU A 155 15.78 -9.56 -24.86
C LEU A 155 14.73 -8.56 -25.36
N ALA A 156 14.45 -8.55 -26.67
CA ALA A 156 13.41 -7.70 -27.23
C ALA A 156 12.02 -8.06 -26.69
N GLN A 157 11.72 -9.35 -26.54
CA GLN A 157 10.48 -9.84 -25.92
C GLN A 157 10.38 -9.41 -24.45
N LEU A 158 11.48 -9.51 -23.69
CA LEU A 158 11.54 -9.07 -22.29
C LEU A 158 11.23 -7.56 -22.16
N LEU A 159 11.86 -6.73 -22.99
CA LEU A 159 11.61 -5.28 -23.01
C LEU A 159 10.15 -4.97 -23.35
N GLN A 160 9.58 -5.68 -24.33
CA GLN A 160 8.17 -5.53 -24.71
C GLN A 160 7.23 -5.92 -23.56
N ASN A 161 7.48 -7.04 -22.89
CA ASN A 161 6.67 -7.51 -21.76
C ASN A 161 6.71 -6.51 -20.58
N TRP A 162 7.85 -5.85 -20.38
CA TRP A 162 8.01 -4.79 -19.39
C TRP A 162 7.52 -3.41 -19.86
N GLN A 163 6.97 -3.32 -21.07
CA GLN A 163 6.49 -2.08 -21.69
C GLN A 163 7.60 -1.02 -21.76
N ILE A 164 8.83 -1.46 -21.98
CA ILE A 164 9.99 -0.61 -22.17
C ILE A 164 10.09 -0.29 -23.66
N GLU A 165 9.92 0.98 -23.98
CA GLU A 165 9.90 1.49 -25.34
C GLU A 165 11.17 2.27 -25.66
N PRO A 166 11.74 2.10 -26.86
CA PRO A 166 12.86 2.90 -27.32
C PRO A 166 12.41 4.31 -27.71
N ILE A 167 13.27 5.29 -27.42
CA ILE A 167 13.09 6.68 -27.85
C ILE A 167 13.71 6.81 -29.24
N GLY A 168 12.91 6.49 -30.26
CA GLY A 168 13.31 6.47 -31.67
C GLY A 168 14.28 5.33 -32.03
N SER A 169 14.89 5.42 -33.21
CA SER A 169 15.83 4.42 -33.75
C SER A 169 17.21 5.02 -33.97
N VAL A 170 18.27 4.20 -33.87
CA VAL A 170 19.63 4.65 -34.22
C VAL A 170 19.65 5.17 -35.66
N GLY A 171 20.23 6.34 -35.85
CA GLY A 171 20.33 6.99 -37.16
C GLY A 171 19.08 7.77 -37.58
N GLN A 172 17.96 7.64 -36.86
CA GLN A 172 16.75 8.41 -37.12
C GLN A 172 16.96 9.90 -36.81
N VAL A 173 16.44 10.75 -37.70
CA VAL A 173 16.41 12.20 -37.50
C VAL A 173 15.07 12.59 -36.89
N VAL A 174 15.11 13.29 -35.75
CA VAL A 174 13.95 13.70 -34.95
C VAL A 174 14.14 15.13 -34.46
N PRO A 175 13.06 15.87 -34.14
CA PRO A 175 13.18 17.17 -33.49
C PRO A 175 13.85 17.05 -32.11
N TYR A 176 14.69 18.02 -31.76
CA TYR A 176 15.38 18.04 -30.48
C TYR A 176 14.43 18.39 -29.33
N THR A 177 14.25 17.41 -28.43
CA THR A 177 13.46 17.55 -27.20
C THR A 177 14.36 17.33 -25.98
N PRO A 178 14.78 18.38 -25.25
CA PRO A 178 15.70 18.26 -24.11
C PRO A 178 15.23 17.33 -22.97
N GLN A 179 13.91 17.08 -22.88
CA GLN A 179 13.33 16.20 -21.87
C GLN A 179 13.73 14.74 -22.09
N ILE A 180 13.77 14.30 -23.34
CA ILE A 180 14.01 12.90 -23.74
C ILE A 180 15.34 12.70 -24.49
N HIS A 181 16.00 13.79 -24.91
CA HIS A 181 17.27 13.76 -25.62
C HIS A 181 18.41 14.35 -24.79
N GLN A 182 19.58 13.73 -24.89
CA GLN A 182 20.85 14.21 -24.35
C GLN A 182 21.77 14.56 -25.51
N TRP A 183 22.24 15.80 -25.55
CA TRP A 183 23.20 16.23 -26.55
C TRP A 183 24.55 15.55 -26.35
N ALA A 184 25.12 14.99 -27.42
CA ALA A 184 26.41 14.31 -27.43
C ALA A 184 27.32 14.81 -28.58
N GLY A 185 26.97 15.92 -29.22
CA GLY A 185 27.81 16.56 -30.23
C GLY A 185 28.89 17.44 -29.62
N GLU A 186 29.94 17.71 -30.40
CA GLU A 186 31.04 18.60 -30.02
C GLU A 186 30.68 20.09 -30.10
N THR A 187 29.55 20.42 -30.76
CA THR A 187 29.02 21.78 -30.88
C THR A 187 28.06 22.11 -29.75
N VAL A 188 27.60 23.36 -29.70
CA VAL A 188 26.53 23.78 -28.79
C VAL A 188 25.25 22.98 -29.11
N PRO A 189 24.48 22.54 -28.08
CA PRO A 189 23.18 21.92 -28.29
C PRO A 189 22.26 22.84 -29.11
N PRO A 190 21.51 22.30 -30.06
CA PRO A 190 20.60 23.09 -30.87
C PRO A 190 19.45 23.65 -30.04
N GLU A 191 18.89 24.78 -30.47
CA GLU A 191 17.73 25.38 -29.81
C GLU A 191 16.45 24.66 -30.25
N GLY A 192 15.41 24.73 -29.41
CA GLY A 192 14.30 23.77 -29.40
C GLY A 192 13.70 23.43 -30.78
N ASN A 193 13.44 22.14 -30.99
CA ASN A 193 12.79 21.55 -32.18
C ASN A 193 13.62 21.47 -33.47
N GLU A 194 14.89 21.86 -33.45
CA GLU A 194 15.82 21.59 -34.55
C GLU A 194 16.07 20.09 -34.76
N SER A 195 16.41 19.70 -35.99
CA SER A 195 16.62 18.29 -36.34
C SER A 195 17.93 17.75 -35.78
N VAL A 196 17.84 16.63 -35.06
CA VAL A 196 18.97 15.91 -34.49
C VAL A 196 18.90 14.43 -34.85
N GLN A 197 20.05 13.77 -34.91
CA GLN A 197 20.13 12.35 -35.21
C GLN A 197 20.42 11.54 -33.95
N ILE A 198 19.65 10.48 -33.72
CA ILE A 198 19.85 9.56 -32.60
C ILE A 198 21.12 8.74 -32.84
N SER A 199 22.09 8.88 -31.95
CA SER A 199 23.32 8.08 -31.91
C SER A 199 23.21 6.86 -31.01
N HIS A 200 22.53 7.01 -29.87
CA HIS A 200 22.28 5.92 -28.92
C HIS A 200 20.82 6.00 -28.48
N ILE A 201 20.14 4.85 -28.49
CA ILE A 201 18.74 4.73 -28.11
C ILE A 201 18.59 5.04 -26.61
N GLY A 202 17.61 5.86 -26.28
CA GLY A 202 17.10 6.03 -24.92
C GLY A 202 15.90 5.11 -24.69
N TYR A 203 15.47 4.96 -23.44
CA TYR A 203 14.35 4.09 -23.07
C TYR A 203 13.39 4.79 -22.13
N ARG A 204 12.11 4.46 -22.27
CA ARG A 204 11.04 4.84 -21.33
C ARG A 204 10.20 3.63 -20.96
N GLN A 205 9.53 3.70 -19.83
CA GLN A 205 8.53 2.73 -19.39
C GLN A 205 7.25 3.48 -19.03
N GLY A 206 6.25 3.44 -19.92
CA GLY A 206 5.10 4.35 -19.84
C GLY A 206 5.57 5.82 -19.82
N ASP A 207 5.13 6.57 -18.81
CA ASP A 207 5.51 7.98 -18.63
C ASP A 207 6.89 8.16 -17.98
N LYS A 208 7.50 7.08 -17.47
CA LYS A 208 8.78 7.13 -16.78
C LYS A 208 9.92 7.07 -17.78
N LEU A 209 10.69 8.15 -17.89
CA LEU A 209 11.95 8.15 -18.61
C LEU A 209 13.01 7.35 -17.84
N LEU A 210 13.60 6.32 -18.48
CA LEU A 210 14.70 5.54 -17.92
C LEU A 210 16.04 6.16 -18.32
N TYR A 211 16.21 6.39 -19.63
CA TYR A 211 17.42 6.95 -20.21
C TYR A 211 17.08 7.88 -21.37
N ARG A 212 17.73 9.04 -21.42
CA ARG A 212 17.65 9.96 -22.57
C ARG A 212 18.39 9.37 -23.77
N ALA A 213 17.82 9.52 -24.96
CA ALA A 213 18.51 9.15 -26.19
C ALA A 213 19.67 10.14 -26.44
N LYS A 214 20.85 9.64 -26.79
CA LYS A 214 21.97 10.51 -27.13
C LYS A 214 21.84 10.95 -28.57
N VAL A 215 21.83 12.26 -28.80
CA VAL A 215 21.64 12.84 -30.12
C VAL A 215 22.83 13.70 -30.52
N LYS A 216 23.06 13.80 -31.82
CA LYS A 216 24.12 14.61 -32.43
C LYS A 216 23.59 15.34 -33.66
N VAL A 217 24.43 16.18 -34.25
CA VAL A 217 24.15 16.81 -35.55
C VAL A 217 23.83 15.73 -36.59
N PRO A 218 22.77 15.88 -37.40
CA PRO A 218 22.46 14.93 -38.47
C PRO A 218 23.62 14.82 -39.46
N VAL A 219 24.08 13.60 -39.70
CA VAL A 219 25.05 13.34 -40.77
C VAL A 219 24.27 13.20 -42.08
N PRO A 220 24.61 13.95 -43.15
CA PRO A 220 23.96 13.76 -44.45
C PRO A 220 24.19 12.33 -44.95
N GLN A 221 23.11 11.64 -45.31
CA GLN A 221 23.20 10.30 -45.89
C GLN A 221 23.78 10.42 -47.30
N THR A 222 25.07 10.13 -47.48
CA THR A 222 25.62 9.82 -48.81
C THR A 222 25.04 8.49 -49.29
N LEU A 223 24.24 8.57 -50.35
CA LEU A 223 23.77 7.44 -51.15
C LEU A 223 24.92 6.85 -51.98
#